data_AF-A0A812ATY0-F1
#
_entry.id   AF-A0A812ATY0-F1
#
_cell.length_a   1.000
_cell.length_b   1.000
_cell.length_c   1.000
_cell.angle_alpha   90.00
_cell.angle_beta   90.00
_cell.angle_gamma   90.00
#
_symmetry.space_group_name_H-M   'P 1'
#
loop_
_entity.id
_entity.type
_entity.pdbx_description
1 polymer ?
#
loop_
_entity_poly.entity_id
_entity_poly.type
_entity_poly.pdbx_seq_one_letter_code
_entity_poly.pdbx_strand_id
1 'polypeptide(L)'
;MYILSIYLSIYLSIYLSIYLSIYLSKKDRGEVFSPTNIRASNFKKNEAVCLVCGDRASGKHYGVLSCDGCRGFFKRSIRRNLDYICKENGTCVVDVARRNQCQACRFRKCLQMKMNKDAKCQIKCLIKIIPPSPSIYLSIYLSIYLSIYLVIEK
;
A
#
# COMPACT_ATOMS: atom_id res chain seq x y z
N MET A 1 23.26 38.91 22.35
CA MET A 1 22.68 38.71 21.00
C MET A 1 23.47 37.70 20.16
N TYR A 2 24.80 37.80 20.07
CA TYR A 2 25.64 36.89 19.27
C TYR A 2 25.56 35.40 19.68
N ILE A 3 25.51 35.12 20.99
CA ILE A 3 25.37 33.75 21.51
C ILE A 3 24.02 33.11 21.15
N LEU A 4 22.94 33.90 21.17
CA LEU A 4 21.61 33.40 20.81
C LEU A 4 21.50 33.11 19.30
N SER A 5 22.15 33.92 18.46
CA SER A 5 22.23 33.64 17.02
C SER A 5 23.05 32.39 16.69
N ILE A 6 24.13 32.14 17.44
CA ILE A 6 24.95 30.93 17.29
C ILE A 6 24.17 29.70 17.78
N TYR A 7 23.48 29.82 18.92
CA TYR A 7 22.65 28.73 19.44
C TYR A 7 21.52 28.35 18.48
N LEU A 8 20.83 29.35 17.91
CA LEU A 8 19.73 29.12 16.98
C LEU A 8 20.21 28.55 15.64
N SER A 9 21.37 28.96 15.14
CA SER A 9 21.92 28.41 13.89
C SER A 9 22.38 26.96 14.05
N ILE A 10 22.99 26.62 15.19
CA ILE A 10 23.37 25.25 15.53
C ILE A 10 22.13 24.37 15.72
N TYR A 11 21.13 24.85 16.46
CA TYR A 11 19.89 24.11 16.67
C TYR A 11 19.14 23.83 15.36
N LEU A 12 19.02 24.84 14.48
CA LEU A 12 18.29 24.70 13.22
C LEU A 12 19.01 23.78 12.22
N SER A 13 20.35 23.83 12.18
CA SER A 13 21.15 22.95 11.33
C SER A 13 21.11 21.49 11.78
N ILE A 14 21.15 21.24 13.09
CA ILE A 14 20.98 19.89 13.66
C ILE A 14 19.56 19.37 13.41
N TYR A 15 18.53 20.18 13.65
CA TYR A 15 17.15 19.78 13.40
C TYR A 15 16.90 19.43 11.92
N LEU A 16 17.38 20.27 10.99
CA LEU A 16 17.17 20.07 9.55
C LEU A 16 17.93 18.85 9.02
N SER A 17 19.14 18.60 9.51
CA SER A 17 19.93 17.41 9.14
C SER A 17 19.32 16.11 9.67
N ILE A 18 18.81 16.10 10.90
CA ILE A 18 18.08 14.95 11.47
C ILE A 18 16.77 14.71 10.71
N TYR A 19 16.00 15.77 10.43
CA TYR A 19 14.76 15.66 9.66
C TYR A 19 15.00 15.09 8.25
N LEU A 20 16.00 15.63 7.55
CA LEU A 20 16.34 15.21 6.19
C LEU A 20 16.91 13.79 6.16
N SER A 21 17.75 13.40 7.12
CA SER A 21 18.28 12.03 7.23
C SER A 21 17.20 11.00 7.54
N ILE A 22 16.22 11.32 8.40
CA ILE A 22 15.06 10.46 8.67
C ILE A 22 14.16 10.37 7.43
N TYR A 23 13.94 11.49 6.72
CA TYR A 23 13.13 11.53 5.51
C TYR A 23 13.78 10.74 4.36
N LEU A 24 15.09 10.90 4.16
CA LEU A 24 15.87 10.16 3.16
C LEU A 24 16.03 8.68 3.56
N SER A 25 16.24 8.35 4.83
CA SER A 25 16.22 6.94 5.30
C SER A 25 14.86 6.26 5.10
N LYS A 26 13.77 7.03 5.09
CA LYS A 26 12.43 6.52 4.70
C LYS A 26 12.25 6.41 3.18
N LYS A 27 13.02 7.18 2.39
CA LYS A 27 13.08 7.07 0.93
C LYS A 27 13.85 5.82 0.48
N ASP A 28 14.87 5.41 1.22
CA ASP A 28 15.69 4.22 0.94
C ASP A 28 15.17 2.92 1.58
N ARG A 29 14.14 2.97 2.44
CA ARG A 29 13.26 1.80 2.70
C ARG A 29 12.26 1.56 1.57
N GLY A 30 12.69 1.83 0.33
CA GLY A 30 12.29 1.01 -0.79
C GLY A 30 12.86 -0.39 -0.57
N GLU A 31 12.13 -1.24 0.17
CA GLU A 31 12.21 -2.67 -0.09
C GLU A 31 11.79 -2.88 -1.54
N VAL A 32 12.80 -2.84 -2.40
CA VAL A 32 12.83 -3.50 -3.69
C VAL A 32 12.73 -4.99 -3.36
N PHE A 33 11.51 -5.47 -3.12
CA PHE A 33 11.22 -6.84 -3.47
C PHE A 33 11.28 -6.89 -4.99
N SER A 34 12.40 -7.42 -5.47
CA SER A 34 12.64 -7.70 -6.87
C SER A 34 11.36 -8.27 -7.49
N PRO A 35 10.93 -7.76 -8.67
CA PRO A 35 9.99 -8.55 -9.46
C PRO A 35 10.70 -9.88 -9.68
N THR A 36 10.11 -10.98 -9.18
CA THR A 36 10.48 -12.30 -9.70
C THR A 36 10.53 -12.15 -11.22
N ASN A 37 11.71 -12.38 -11.75
CA ASN A 37 12.14 -12.25 -13.12
C ASN A 37 11.04 -12.70 -14.10
N ILE A 38 10.14 -11.79 -14.44
CA ILE A 38 9.41 -11.83 -15.70
C ILE A 38 10.09 -10.72 -16.48
N ARG A 39 11.06 -11.12 -17.28
CA ARG A 39 11.71 -10.29 -18.31
C ARG A 39 10.67 -9.28 -18.81
N ALA A 40 11.03 -8.00 -18.77
CA ALA A 40 10.39 -6.97 -19.57
C ALA A 40 10.66 -7.28 -21.05
N SER A 41 10.15 -8.42 -21.55
CA SER A 41 9.94 -8.63 -22.96
C SER A 41 8.78 -7.72 -23.31
N ASN A 42 9.13 -6.55 -23.84
CA ASN A 42 8.40 -5.88 -24.92
C ASN A 42 6.92 -6.31 -24.96
N PHE A 43 6.08 -5.70 -24.12
CA PHE A 43 4.65 -5.96 -24.11
C PHE A 43 4.10 -5.39 -25.43
N LYS A 44 4.24 -6.17 -26.51
CA LYS A 44 3.23 -6.17 -27.56
C LYS A 44 1.89 -6.19 -26.84
N LYS A 45 0.94 -5.44 -27.37
CA LYS A 45 -0.43 -5.25 -26.92
C LYS A 45 -1.23 -6.58 -26.93
N ASN A 46 -0.69 -7.63 -26.32
CA ASN A 46 -1.32 -8.90 -26.05
C ASN A 46 -2.25 -8.65 -24.87
N GLU A 47 -3.52 -8.92 -25.08
CA GLU A 47 -4.58 -8.67 -24.11
C GLU A 47 -4.20 -9.28 -22.76
N ALA A 48 -4.08 -8.43 -21.74
CA ALA A 48 -3.79 -8.86 -20.39
C ALA A 48 -4.90 -9.85 -19.93
N VAL A 49 -4.50 -11.04 -19.44
CA VAL A 49 -5.42 -12.10 -19.02
C VAL A 49 -5.51 -12.21 -17.50
N CYS A 50 -6.67 -12.63 -17.00
CA CYS A 50 -6.93 -12.83 -15.59
C CYS A 50 -6.18 -14.06 -15.08
N LEU A 51 -5.28 -13.87 -14.11
CA LEU A 51 -4.47 -14.95 -13.55
C LEU A 51 -5.27 -16.01 -12.79
N VAL A 52 -6.55 -15.76 -12.48
CA VAL A 52 -7.43 -16.72 -11.80
C VAL A 52 -8.20 -17.60 -12.80
N CYS A 53 -8.80 -17.02 -13.84
CA CYS A 53 -9.73 -17.75 -14.72
C CYS A 53 -9.43 -17.62 -16.21
N GLY A 54 -8.37 -16.93 -16.61
CA GLY A 54 -7.99 -16.74 -18.01
C GLY A 54 -8.84 -15.75 -18.81
N ASP A 55 -9.92 -15.21 -18.23
CA ASP A 55 -10.76 -14.17 -18.85
C ASP A 55 -9.98 -12.87 -19.13
N ARG A 56 -10.49 -11.99 -19.98
CA ARG A 56 -9.87 -10.68 -20.23
C ARG A 56 -9.74 -9.89 -18.92
N ALA A 57 -8.52 -9.49 -18.59
CA ALA A 57 -8.26 -8.72 -17.38
C ALA A 57 -8.68 -7.26 -17.59
N SER A 58 -9.35 -6.69 -16.58
CA SER A 58 -9.66 -5.26 -16.53
C SER A 58 -8.53 -4.47 -15.85
N GLY A 59 -7.63 -5.15 -15.11
CA GLY A 59 -6.47 -4.54 -14.47
C GLY A 59 -6.02 -5.30 -13.22
N LYS A 60 -5.18 -4.66 -12.41
CA LYS A 60 -4.70 -5.21 -11.13
C LYS A 60 -5.73 -4.93 -10.03
N HIS A 61 -6.33 -5.98 -9.49
CA HIS A 61 -7.27 -5.92 -8.36
C HIS A 61 -6.75 -6.79 -7.21
N TYR A 62 -6.80 -6.27 -5.98
CA TYR A 62 -6.29 -6.99 -4.80
C TYR A 62 -4.85 -7.50 -4.97
N GLY A 63 -4.00 -6.75 -5.69
CA GLY A 63 -2.61 -7.11 -5.91
C GLY A 63 -2.34 -7.98 -7.15
N VAL A 64 -3.37 -8.42 -7.89
CA VAL A 64 -3.24 -9.41 -8.97
C VAL A 64 -3.98 -8.97 -10.23
N LEU A 65 -3.40 -9.22 -11.41
CA LEU A 65 -4.07 -9.01 -12.69
C LEU A 65 -5.30 -9.93 -12.81
N SER A 66 -6.49 -9.33 -12.88
CA SER A 66 -7.75 -10.07 -12.84
C SER A 66 -8.88 -9.40 -13.62
N CYS A 67 -9.91 -10.19 -13.95
CA CYS A 67 -11.15 -9.70 -14.55
C CYS A 67 -12.13 -9.21 -13.47
N ASP A 68 -13.17 -8.48 -13.88
CA ASP A 68 -14.19 -7.95 -12.96
C ASP A 68 -14.97 -9.05 -12.24
N GLY A 69 -15.16 -10.20 -12.88
CA GLY A 69 -15.82 -11.36 -12.26
C GLY A 69 -15.05 -11.89 -11.05
N CYS A 70 -13.73 -12.07 -11.17
CA CYS A 70 -12.89 -12.56 -10.07
C CYS A 70 -12.65 -11.49 -9.00
N ARG A 71 -12.51 -10.22 -9.40
CA ARG A 71 -12.50 -9.07 -8.49
C ARG A 71 -13.74 -9.04 -7.59
N GLY A 72 -14.93 -9.08 -8.18
CA GLY A 72 -16.19 -9.03 -7.45
C GLY A 72 -16.41 -10.25 -6.56
N PHE A 73 -16.05 -11.43 -7.06
CA PHE A 73 -16.10 -12.67 -6.29
C PHE A 73 -15.20 -12.62 -5.05
N PHE A 74 -13.93 -12.21 -5.22
CA PHE A 74 -12.98 -12.10 -4.11
C PHE A 74 -13.48 -11.10 -3.05
N LYS A 75 -13.94 -9.91 -3.48
CA LYS A 75 -14.53 -8.89 -2.60
C LYS A 75 -15.66 -9.44 -1.71
N ARG A 76 -16.60 -10.18 -2.30
CA ARG A 76 -17.75 -10.73 -1.56
C ARG A 76 -17.30 -11.81 -0.57
N SER A 77 -16.37 -12.66 -0.99
CA SER A 77 -15.85 -13.77 -0.18
C SER A 77 -15.17 -13.27 1.09
N ILE A 78 -14.27 -12.29 0.97
CA ILE A 78 -13.56 -11.72 2.12
C ILE A 78 -14.46 -10.87 3.01
N ARG A 79 -15.43 -10.12 2.45
CA ARG A 79 -16.27 -9.20 3.24
C ARG A 79 -17.22 -9.95 4.16
N ARG A 80 -17.70 -11.10 3.70
CA ARG A 80 -18.64 -11.95 4.43
C ARG A 80 -17.95 -13.10 5.18
N ASN A 81 -16.61 -13.18 5.09
CA ASN A 81 -15.82 -14.29 5.61
C ASN A 81 -16.42 -15.66 5.23
N LEU A 82 -16.69 -15.85 3.93
CA LEU A 82 -17.38 -17.05 3.44
C LEU A 82 -16.43 -18.24 3.39
N ASP A 83 -16.79 -19.28 4.14
CA ASP A 83 -16.15 -20.58 4.08
C ASP A 83 -16.84 -21.45 3.05
N TYR A 84 -16.21 -21.59 1.89
CA TYR A 84 -16.70 -22.43 0.81
C TYR A 84 -16.17 -23.86 0.94
N ILE A 85 -17.05 -24.85 0.77
CA ILE A 85 -16.69 -26.27 0.73
C ILE A 85 -16.74 -26.76 -0.71
N CYS A 86 -15.70 -27.48 -1.14
CA CYS A 86 -15.70 -28.14 -2.45
C CYS A 86 -16.53 -29.43 -2.35
N LYS A 87 -17.39 -29.69 -3.34
CA LYS A 87 -18.17 -30.94 -3.45
C LYS A 87 -17.40 -32.10 -4.09
N GLU A 88 -16.25 -31.79 -4.68
CA GLU A 88 -15.36 -32.72 -5.39
C GLU A 88 -14.03 -32.83 -4.63
N ASN A 89 -12.94 -33.18 -5.31
CA ASN A 89 -11.60 -33.38 -4.73
C ASN A 89 -10.81 -32.08 -4.48
N GLY A 90 -11.47 -30.91 -4.47
CA GLY A 90 -10.79 -29.64 -4.26
C GLY A 90 -9.91 -29.16 -5.43
N THR A 91 -9.87 -29.86 -6.57
CA THR A 91 -9.02 -29.58 -7.74
C THR A 91 -9.79 -29.09 -8.98
N CYS A 92 -11.03 -28.60 -8.80
CA CYS A 92 -11.87 -28.15 -9.91
C CYS A 92 -11.17 -27.10 -10.79
N VAL A 93 -11.32 -27.24 -12.11
CA VAL A 93 -10.74 -26.30 -13.08
C VAL A 93 -11.47 -24.96 -13.00
N VAL A 94 -10.68 -23.88 -12.96
CA VAL A 94 -11.19 -22.51 -12.89
C VAL A 94 -10.79 -21.78 -14.17
N ASP A 95 -11.71 -21.76 -15.13
CA ASP A 95 -11.65 -21.02 -16.40
C ASP A 95 -12.91 -20.15 -16.59
N VAL A 96 -13.03 -19.47 -17.73
CA VAL A 96 -14.14 -18.55 -18.01
C VAL A 96 -15.50 -19.23 -17.94
N ALA A 97 -15.62 -20.44 -18.48
CA ALA A 97 -16.88 -21.18 -18.55
C ALA A 97 -17.27 -21.83 -17.21
N ARG A 98 -16.29 -22.32 -16.45
CA ARG A 98 -16.50 -23.19 -15.28
C ARG A 98 -16.20 -22.53 -13.94
N ARG A 99 -15.69 -21.29 -13.90
CA ARG A 99 -15.38 -20.56 -12.65
C ARG A 99 -16.54 -20.42 -11.66
N ASN A 100 -17.79 -20.63 -12.08
CA ASN A 100 -18.96 -20.57 -11.19
C ASN A 100 -19.39 -21.94 -10.65
N GLN A 101 -18.84 -23.05 -11.15
CA GLN A 101 -19.20 -24.41 -10.72
C GLN A 101 -18.72 -24.73 -9.29
N CYS A 102 -17.53 -24.24 -8.91
CA CYS A 102 -16.98 -24.48 -7.57
C CYS A 102 -16.41 -23.19 -6.97
N GLN A 103 -17.13 -22.62 -6.00
CA GLN A 103 -16.71 -21.39 -5.30
C GLN A 103 -15.48 -21.63 -4.43
N ALA A 104 -15.36 -22.81 -3.82
CA ALA A 104 -14.20 -23.19 -2.99
C ALA A 104 -12.89 -23.18 -3.79
N CYS A 105 -12.85 -23.90 -4.92
CA CYS A 105 -11.66 -23.95 -5.76
C CYS A 105 -11.34 -22.59 -6.39
N ARG A 106 -12.37 -21.81 -6.76
CA ARG A 106 -12.17 -20.44 -7.25
C ARG A 106 -11.54 -19.55 -6.19
N PHE A 107 -12.05 -19.56 -4.97
CA PHE A 107 -11.53 -18.73 -3.88
C PHE A 107 -10.13 -19.16 -3.47
N ARG A 108 -9.89 -20.46 -3.35
CA ARG A 108 -8.56 -21.03 -3.14
C ARG A 108 -7.58 -20.56 -4.22
N LYS A 109 -7.98 -20.59 -5.50
CA LYS A 109 -7.14 -20.10 -6.60
C LYS A 109 -6.87 -18.60 -6.51
N CYS A 110 -7.85 -17.77 -6.11
CA CYS A 110 -7.61 -16.34 -5.83
C CYS A 110 -6.49 -16.14 -4.79
N LEU A 111 -6.53 -16.90 -3.69
CA LEU A 111 -5.51 -16.84 -2.64
C LEU A 111 -4.15 -17.36 -3.13
N GLN A 112 -4.14 -18.44 -3.91
CA GLN A 112 -2.91 -18.99 -4.52
C GLN A 112 -2.21 -17.97 -5.44
N MET A 113 -2.98 -17.22 -6.22
CA MET A 113 -2.46 -16.13 -7.04
C MET A 113 -2.09 -14.88 -6.24
N LYS A 114 -2.17 -14.93 -4.90
CA LYS A 114 -1.83 -13.85 -3.96
C LYS A 114 -2.78 -12.65 -4.03
N MET A 115 -4.07 -12.89 -4.30
CA MET A 115 -5.08 -11.85 -4.06
C MET A 115 -5.16 -11.56 -2.55
N ASN A 116 -5.00 -10.29 -2.18
CA ASN A 116 -4.95 -9.86 -0.79
C ASN A 116 -5.92 -8.71 -0.54
N LYS A 117 -6.73 -8.80 0.53
CA LYS A 117 -7.61 -7.73 1.00
C LYS A 117 -6.85 -6.45 1.37
N ASP A 118 -5.62 -6.62 1.84
CA ASP A 118 -4.72 -5.55 2.29
C ASP A 118 -3.83 -5.03 1.16
N ALA A 119 -3.95 -5.59 -0.06
CA ALA A 119 -3.31 -5.04 -1.23
C ALA A 119 -3.93 -3.68 -1.53
N LYS A 120 -3.39 -2.64 -0.90
CA LYS A 120 -3.66 -1.24 -1.23
C LYS A 120 -3.47 -1.11 -2.72
N CYS A 121 -4.52 -0.65 -3.40
CA CYS A 121 -4.48 -0.34 -4.82
C CYS A 121 -3.24 0.52 -5.07
N GLN A 122 -2.24 0.00 -5.79
CA GLN A 122 -1.03 0.74 -6.15
C GLN A 122 -1.32 1.90 -7.13
N ILE A 123 -2.59 2.25 -7.34
CA ILE A 123 -3.05 3.43 -8.07
C ILE A 123 -3.74 4.45 -7.13
N LYS A 124 -3.85 4.18 -5.82
CA LYS A 124 -4.40 5.12 -4.81
C LYS A 124 -3.42 5.52 -3.68
N CYS A 125 -2.13 5.24 -3.82
CA CYS A 125 -1.12 5.70 -2.86
C CYS A 125 -0.15 6.74 -3.45
N LEU A 126 -0.67 7.75 -4.14
CA LEU A 126 0.04 9.03 -4.30
C LEU A 126 -0.33 10.05 -3.20
N ILE A 127 -1.36 9.83 -2.39
CA ILE A 127 -1.77 10.80 -1.35
C ILE A 127 -2.35 10.07 -0.13
N LYS A 128 -1.52 9.39 0.67
CA LYS A 128 -1.93 8.99 2.02
C LYS A 128 -0.75 8.63 2.94
N ILE A 129 0.19 9.56 3.09
CA ILE A 129 1.01 9.70 4.31
C ILE A 129 1.30 11.20 4.48
N ILE A 130 0.31 11.97 4.95
CA ILE A 130 0.56 13.28 5.55
C ILE A 130 0.69 13.01 7.07
N PRO A 131 1.90 13.03 7.66
CA PRO A 131 2.06 13.23 9.10
C PRO A 131 1.60 14.66 9.45
N PRO A 132 1.26 14.96 10.72
CA PRO A 132 0.18 15.88 11.10
C PRO A 132 0.30 17.25 10.44
N SER A 133 -0.84 17.88 10.13
CA SER A 133 -0.89 19.20 9.51
C SER A 133 0.10 20.18 10.18
N PRO A 134 0.83 21.01 9.41
CA PRO A 134 1.79 21.99 9.93
C PRO A 134 1.25 22.87 11.07
N SER A 135 -0.08 23.05 11.13
CA SER A 135 -0.80 23.73 12.19
C SER A 135 -0.62 23.10 13.58
N ILE A 136 -0.60 21.77 13.69
CA ILE A 136 -0.49 21.08 14.99
C ILE A 136 0.93 21.23 15.52
N TYR A 137 1.94 21.04 14.66
CA TYR A 137 3.34 21.21 15.04
C TYR A 137 3.65 22.65 15.45
N LEU A 138 3.15 23.64 14.69
CA LEU A 138 3.31 25.06 15.02
C LEU A 138 2.58 25.42 16.33
N SER A 139 1.40 24.85 16.59
CA SER A 139 0.66 25.11 17.83
C SER A 139 1.38 24.58 19.09
N ILE A 140 2.02 23.41 18.99
CA ILE A 140 2.80 22.82 20.08
C ILE A 140 4.12 23.58 20.28
N TYR A 141 4.77 24.00 19.19
CA TYR A 141 5.99 24.80 19.27
C TYR A 141 5.74 26.17 19.91
N LEU A 142 4.67 26.85 19.51
CA LEU A 142 4.32 28.18 20.03
C LEU A 142 3.87 28.11 21.49
N SER A 143 3.17 27.05 21.89
CA SER A 143 2.77 26.85 23.30
C SER A 143 3.97 26.60 24.20
N ILE A 144 4.92 25.76 23.78
CA ILE A 144 6.16 25.50 24.53
C ILE A 144 7.03 26.76 24.59
N TYR A 145 7.17 27.51 23.50
CA TYR A 145 7.97 28.74 23.46
C TYR A 145 7.40 29.84 24.38
N LEU A 146 6.09 30.08 24.36
CA LEU A 146 5.44 31.02 25.28
C LEU A 146 5.58 30.58 26.74
N SER A 147 5.47 29.28 27.01
CA SER A 147 5.62 28.72 28.36
C SER A 147 7.03 28.98 28.91
N ILE A 148 8.06 28.80 28.07
CA ILE A 148 9.45 29.05 28.45
C ILE A 148 9.72 30.56 28.62
N TYR A 149 9.21 31.41 27.71
CA TYR A 149 9.42 32.84 27.79
C TYR A 149 8.78 33.46 29.06
N LEU A 150 7.58 33.01 29.44
CA LEU A 150 6.90 33.44 30.67
C LEU A 150 7.60 32.95 31.95
N VAL A 151 8.38 31.86 31.88
CA VAL A 151 9.19 31.37 33.00
C VAL A 151 10.50 32.17 33.14
N ILE A 152 10.97 32.81 32.06
CA ILE A 152 12.22 33.60 32.06
C ILE A 152 11.99 35.07 32.47
N GLU A 153 10.77 35.61 32.31
CA GLU A 153 10.41 36.98 32.74
C GLU A 153 9.95 37.10 34.22
N LYS A 154 10.11 36.05 35.03
CA LYS A 154 9.94 36.08 36.49
C LYS A 154 11.25 35.73 37.19
#